data_AF-A0A8I3MPP5-F1
#
_entry.id   AF-A0A8I3MPP5-F1
#
_cell.length_a   1.000
_cell.length_b   1.000
_cell.length_c   1.000
_cell.angle_alpha   90.00
_cell.angle_beta   90.00
_cell.angle_gamma   90.00
#
_symmetry.space_group_name_H-M   'P 1'
#
loop_
_entity.id
_entity.type
_entity.pdbx_description
1 polymer ?
#
loop_
_entity_poly.entity_id
_entity_poly.type
_entity_poly.pdbx_seq_one_letter_code
_entity_poly.pdbx_strand_id
1 'polypeptide(L)'
;MRSPWGKSRGVVGGRVKPRGGARGVAGRSRGRTSGAGPAWSRGVAGPGRGAGPQGGVAGRGRGRGAGDAARRSAVAARGARSCLAQWRAAGPCSSLASMSFVAVAEDSDFPIHNLPYGVFSTPGNPRQRIGVAIGDQILDLSVIKHLFTGPILSKHQDVFNQPALNSFMGLGQAAWKEARAFLQNLLSASHARLRDDTELRRRAFTDQASAVMHLPAIIGDYTDFYSSRQHATNVGIMFRGKENALMPNWLHLPVGYHGRASSVVVSGTPIRRPMGQMSPDDSKPPVYGACKLLDMELEMAFFVGPGNKFGEPIPISRAHEHIFGMVLMNDWSARDIQKWEYVPLGPFLGKSFGTTISPWVVPMDALMPFVVPNPEQDPKPLPYLRHSQPYTFDINLSVTLKGEGMSQAATICKSNFKYMYWTMLQQLTHHTVNGCNLRPGDLLASGTISGPEPESFGSMLELSWRGTKAIELGNGQTRRFLLDGDEVVITAKEPSRAKRQKEATPLWIKGKRMCLPRERIITVPCLCNPSDNLPSHSRIDADAAGITGISLDSLNQSVCTLPSLCMFCS
;
A
#
# COMPACT_ATOMS: atom_id res chain seq x y z
N MET A 1 -11.69 38.49 -61.52
CA MET A 1 -10.44 39.22 -61.19
C MET A 1 -9.63 38.27 -60.30
N ARG A 2 -8.54 37.63 -60.77
CA ARG A 2 -7.16 38.16 -60.95
C ARG A 2 -6.57 38.78 -59.68
N SER A 3 -5.53 38.12 -59.15
CA SER A 3 -4.58 38.56 -58.12
C SER A 3 -3.68 39.72 -58.65
N PRO A 4 -2.79 40.36 -57.85
CA PRO A 4 -1.50 39.71 -57.55
C PRO A 4 -0.79 40.04 -56.22
N TRP A 5 0.13 39.12 -55.90
CA TRP A 5 1.41 39.25 -55.20
C TRP A 5 2.10 40.63 -55.16
N GLY A 6 2.80 40.90 -54.05
CA GLY A 6 3.99 41.77 -54.01
C GLY A 6 5.26 40.99 -53.69
N LYS A 7 6.18 40.84 -54.67
CA LYS A 7 7.57 40.38 -54.49
C LYS A 7 8.53 41.54 -54.78
N SER A 8 9.64 41.66 -54.05
CA SER A 8 10.96 41.90 -54.69
C SER A 8 12.17 41.90 -53.72
N ARG A 9 13.25 41.22 -54.15
CA ARG A 9 14.68 41.62 -54.24
C ARG A 9 15.37 42.31 -53.03
N GLY A 10 16.64 42.04 -52.71
CA GLY A 10 17.53 40.94 -53.13
C GLY A 10 19.04 41.27 -53.21
N VAL A 11 19.86 40.28 -52.81
CA VAL A 11 21.28 40.02 -53.17
C VAL A 11 22.39 40.95 -52.62
N VAL A 12 23.56 40.34 -52.34
CA VAL A 12 24.88 40.91 -51.96
C VAL A 12 24.96 41.52 -50.55
N GLY A 13 25.98 41.28 -49.72
CA GLY A 13 27.07 40.29 -49.81
C GLY A 13 28.31 40.68 -48.99
N GLY A 14 28.81 39.79 -48.14
CA GLY A 14 30.04 40.04 -47.35
C GLY A 14 30.48 38.84 -46.52
N ARG A 15 31.68 38.31 -46.79
CA ARG A 15 32.34 37.24 -46.00
C ARG A 15 33.58 37.79 -45.32
N VAL A 16 33.80 37.43 -44.06
CA VAL A 16 35.15 37.21 -43.50
C VAL A 16 35.16 35.86 -42.78
N LYS A 17 36.27 35.11 -42.89
CA LYS A 17 36.44 33.76 -42.33
C LYS A 17 37.05 33.77 -40.93
N PRO A 18 36.85 32.71 -40.12
CA PRO A 18 37.61 32.50 -38.89
C PRO A 18 39.09 32.19 -39.19
N ARG A 19 39.96 32.44 -38.20
CA ARG A 19 41.33 31.88 -38.14
C ARG A 19 41.41 30.86 -37.01
N GLY A 20 41.96 29.69 -37.31
CA GLY A 20 42.54 28.80 -36.30
C GLY A 20 44.06 28.92 -36.30
N GLY A 21 44.71 28.44 -35.23
CA GLY A 21 46.16 28.37 -35.09
C GLY A 21 46.53 27.60 -33.84
N ALA A 22 47.50 26.69 -33.94
CA ALA A 22 47.89 25.77 -32.86
C ALA A 22 49.42 25.61 -32.80
N ARG A 23 49.91 24.83 -31.82
CA ARG A 23 51.31 24.60 -31.39
C ARG A 23 51.84 25.70 -30.44
N GLY A 24 52.61 25.40 -29.39
CA GLY A 24 52.95 24.09 -28.79
C GLY A 24 54.31 24.06 -28.07
N VAL A 25 54.71 22.85 -27.61
CA VAL A 25 56.07 22.38 -27.21
C VAL A 25 56.51 22.48 -25.73
N ALA A 26 56.70 21.27 -25.13
CA ALA A 26 57.62 20.81 -24.06
C ALA A 26 57.62 21.42 -22.62
N GLY A 27 57.88 20.62 -21.56
CA GLY A 27 57.87 19.15 -21.46
C GLY A 27 58.72 18.50 -20.33
N ARG A 28 58.46 17.19 -20.07
CA ARG A 28 59.19 16.20 -19.20
C ARG A 28 59.09 16.42 -17.67
N SER A 29 59.11 15.41 -16.78
CA SER A 29 58.93 13.92 -16.79
C SER A 29 58.74 13.44 -15.30
N ARG A 30 58.74 12.17 -14.82
CA ARG A 30 59.11 10.80 -15.28
C ARG A 30 58.52 9.72 -14.32
N GLY A 31 58.38 8.45 -14.74
CA GLY A 31 57.98 7.27 -13.91
C GLY A 31 56.49 6.87 -14.10
N ARG A 32 56.06 5.64 -14.47
CA ARG A 32 56.38 4.22 -14.11
C ARG A 32 56.05 3.88 -12.65
N THR A 33 55.32 2.82 -12.29
CA THR A 33 55.09 1.45 -12.87
C THR A 33 53.58 1.04 -12.83
N SER A 34 52.92 0.47 -13.86
CA SER A 34 52.96 -0.89 -14.48
C SER A 34 52.38 -2.06 -13.65
N GLY A 35 51.29 -2.68 -14.15
CA GLY A 35 50.63 -3.90 -13.63
C GLY A 35 49.11 -3.88 -13.96
N ALA A 36 48.62 -4.42 -15.10
CA ALA A 36 48.46 -5.83 -15.49
C ALA A 36 47.19 -6.50 -14.88
N GLY A 37 46.34 -7.05 -15.76
CA GLY A 37 45.14 -7.83 -15.40
C GLY A 37 44.68 -8.71 -16.58
N PRO A 38 43.92 -9.80 -16.36
CA PRO A 38 43.56 -10.76 -17.41
C PRO A 38 42.10 -10.65 -17.88
N ALA A 39 41.89 -10.75 -19.20
CA ALA A 39 40.62 -11.18 -19.78
C ALA A 39 40.69 -12.67 -20.13
N TRP A 40 39.56 -13.38 -20.10
CA TRP A 40 39.48 -14.80 -20.50
C TRP A 40 38.60 -14.98 -21.74
N SER A 41 39.15 -15.65 -22.75
CA SER A 41 38.49 -15.95 -24.04
C SER A 41 38.19 -17.44 -24.19
N ARG A 42 37.18 -17.77 -25.02
CA ARG A 42 36.74 -19.15 -25.27
C ARG A 42 37.75 -19.96 -26.11
N GLY A 43 37.75 -21.27 -25.94
CA GLY A 43 38.36 -22.26 -26.83
C GLY A 43 37.55 -23.56 -26.82
N VAL A 44 37.50 -24.29 -27.94
CA VAL A 44 36.66 -25.50 -28.11
C VAL A 44 37.43 -26.57 -28.88
N ALA A 45 37.51 -27.79 -28.33
CA ALA A 45 37.77 -29.03 -29.06
C ALA A 45 37.44 -30.27 -28.21
N GLY A 46 37.02 -31.35 -28.87
CA GLY A 46 37.08 -32.75 -28.40
C GLY A 46 37.59 -33.61 -29.59
N PRO A 47 37.26 -34.91 -29.70
CA PRO A 47 36.55 -35.80 -28.79
C PRO A 47 37.29 -37.14 -28.51
N GLY A 48 36.69 -38.06 -27.75
CA GLY A 48 37.14 -39.46 -27.57
C GLY A 48 35.97 -40.43 -27.42
N ARG A 49 36.14 -41.73 -27.73
CA ARG A 49 35.05 -42.74 -27.78
C ARG A 49 35.36 -44.01 -26.99
N GLY A 50 34.30 -44.65 -26.47
CA GLY A 50 34.23 -46.02 -25.93
C GLY A 50 32.89 -46.17 -25.17
N ALA A 51 31.87 -46.88 -25.67
CA ALA A 51 31.71 -48.33 -25.89
C ALA A 51 31.47 -49.12 -24.58
N GLY A 52 30.35 -49.86 -24.50
CA GLY A 52 29.89 -50.61 -23.32
C GLY A 52 30.33 -52.09 -23.31
N PRO A 53 29.50 -53.11 -22.95
CA PRO A 53 28.03 -53.08 -22.85
C PRO A 53 27.33 -53.98 -21.76
N GLN A 54 25.99 -54.03 -21.82
CA GLN A 54 25.06 -55.14 -21.43
C GLN A 54 24.78 -55.53 -19.95
N GLY A 55 23.54 -56.05 -19.74
CA GLY A 55 23.06 -56.74 -18.54
C GLY A 55 22.14 -55.91 -17.60
N GLY A 56 20.99 -56.39 -17.10
CA GLY A 56 20.21 -57.58 -17.48
C GLY A 56 19.22 -58.10 -16.41
N VAL A 57 17.91 -58.12 -16.73
CA VAL A 57 16.83 -58.89 -16.03
C VAL A 57 16.38 -58.37 -14.64
N ALA A 58 15.18 -58.78 -14.21
CA ALA A 58 14.42 -58.23 -13.09
C ALA A 58 14.26 -59.19 -11.89
N GLY A 59 13.88 -58.65 -10.73
CA GLY A 59 13.49 -59.40 -9.53
C GLY A 59 12.31 -58.77 -8.79
N ARG A 60 11.38 -59.57 -8.26
CA ARG A 60 10.20 -59.11 -7.50
C ARG A 60 10.46 -59.12 -6.00
N GLY A 61 9.96 -58.13 -5.27
CA GLY A 61 9.86 -58.13 -3.80
C GLY A 61 8.54 -57.53 -3.33
N ARG A 62 7.78 -58.27 -2.51
CA ARG A 62 6.61 -57.75 -1.78
C ARG A 62 7.00 -57.49 -0.32
N GLY A 63 6.62 -56.34 0.22
CA GLY A 63 6.73 -55.99 1.64
C GLY A 63 5.50 -55.18 2.08
N ARG A 64 5.05 -55.37 3.32
CA ARG A 64 3.93 -54.62 3.92
C ARG A 64 4.45 -53.64 4.97
N GLY A 65 3.78 -52.50 5.15
CA GLY A 65 4.03 -51.59 6.27
C GLY A 65 3.17 -50.33 6.18
N ALA A 66 2.20 -50.21 7.08
CA ALA A 66 1.41 -48.99 7.28
C ALA A 66 1.19 -48.80 8.78
N GLY A 67 1.42 -47.59 9.29
CA GLY A 67 1.26 -47.27 10.71
C GLY A 67 1.72 -45.86 11.08
N ASP A 68 1.03 -45.26 12.04
CA ASP A 68 1.44 -44.18 12.95
C ASP A 68 1.93 -42.83 12.39
N ALA A 69 0.94 -42.04 11.93
CA ALA A 69 1.05 -40.58 11.83
C ALA A 69 -0.10 -39.86 12.58
N ALA A 70 -0.39 -40.26 13.83
CA ALA A 70 -1.64 -39.87 14.51
C ALA A 70 -1.53 -39.50 16.02
N ARG A 71 -0.46 -38.84 16.48
CA ARG A 71 -0.35 -38.43 17.92
C ARG A 71 0.35 -37.09 18.24
N ARG A 72 0.27 -36.09 17.34
CA ARG A 72 0.71 -34.70 17.63
C ARG A 72 -0.32 -33.63 17.18
N SER A 73 -1.49 -33.58 17.83
CA SER A 73 -2.49 -32.52 17.63
C SER A 73 -3.43 -32.36 18.84
N ALA A 74 -2.89 -31.89 19.97
CA ALA A 74 -3.67 -31.64 21.20
C ALA A 74 -3.38 -30.30 21.92
N VAL A 75 -2.32 -29.58 21.55
CA VAL A 75 -1.84 -28.39 22.29
C VAL A 75 -2.22 -27.06 21.60
N ALA A 76 -2.33 -27.03 20.28
CA ALA A 76 -2.60 -25.80 19.51
C ALA A 76 -4.00 -25.17 19.74
N ALA A 77 -4.95 -25.93 20.30
CA ALA A 77 -6.37 -25.54 20.37
C ALA A 77 -6.74 -24.51 21.47
N ARG A 78 -5.80 -24.15 22.37
CA ARG A 78 -6.09 -23.24 23.51
C ARG A 78 -5.66 -21.78 23.32
N GLY A 79 -4.74 -21.48 22.40
CA GLY A 79 -4.29 -20.09 22.17
C GLY A 79 -5.32 -19.20 21.43
N ALA A 80 -6.07 -19.78 20.48
CA ALA A 80 -6.88 -19.00 19.53
C ALA A 80 -8.12 -18.30 20.12
N ARG A 81 -8.50 -18.55 21.39
CA ARG A 81 -9.72 -17.98 22.00
C ARG A 81 -9.47 -16.68 22.78
N SER A 82 -8.21 -16.31 23.04
CA SER A 82 -7.87 -15.13 23.85
C SER A 82 -8.00 -13.81 23.08
N CYS A 83 -7.68 -13.79 21.78
CA CYS A 83 -7.52 -12.53 21.03
C CYS A 83 -8.84 -11.80 20.70
N LEU A 84 -9.96 -12.51 20.49
CA LEU A 84 -11.25 -11.87 20.18
C LEU A 84 -11.99 -11.29 21.41
N ALA A 85 -11.54 -11.60 22.63
CA ALA A 85 -12.22 -11.16 23.85
C ALA A 85 -11.98 -9.68 24.18
N GLN A 86 -10.76 -9.17 23.94
CA GLN A 86 -10.37 -7.82 24.34
C GLN A 86 -10.97 -6.70 23.45
N TRP A 87 -11.47 -7.03 22.25
CA TRP A 87 -12.10 -6.06 21.34
C TRP A 87 -13.62 -5.86 21.59
N ARG A 88 -14.18 -6.41 22.68
CA ARG A 88 -15.61 -6.27 23.03
C ARG A 88 -15.91 -5.37 24.24
N ALA A 89 -14.90 -4.71 24.81
CA ALA A 89 -15.04 -3.88 26.01
C ALA A 89 -15.22 -2.36 25.74
N ALA A 90 -15.29 -1.93 24.47
CA ALA A 90 -15.47 -0.53 24.10
C ALA A 90 -16.97 -0.18 23.89
N GLY A 91 -17.66 0.18 24.96
CA GLY A 91 -19.00 0.77 24.90
C GLY A 91 -18.97 2.25 24.43
N PRO A 92 -20.06 2.78 23.85
CA PRO A 92 -20.07 4.12 23.27
C PRO A 92 -20.22 5.24 24.32
N CYS A 93 -19.13 5.62 25.01
CA CYS A 93 -19.08 6.88 25.75
C CYS A 93 -17.65 7.42 25.94
N SER A 94 -17.31 8.51 25.23
CA SER A 94 -16.43 9.61 25.69
C SER A 94 -16.14 10.59 24.53
N SER A 95 -17.05 11.55 24.31
CA SER A 95 -16.90 12.59 23.28
C SER A 95 -15.71 13.55 23.48
N LEU A 96 -15.02 13.46 24.62
CA LEU A 96 -13.82 14.25 24.96
C LEU A 96 -12.50 13.50 24.71
N ALA A 97 -12.52 12.19 24.47
CA ALA A 97 -11.31 11.36 24.43
C ALA A 97 -10.60 11.30 23.06
N SER A 98 -11.15 11.95 22.03
CA SER A 98 -10.68 11.84 20.64
C SER A 98 -10.44 13.18 19.92
N MET A 99 -10.34 14.27 20.69
CA MET A 99 -10.00 15.60 20.18
C MET A 99 -8.52 15.93 20.45
N SER A 100 -7.89 16.67 19.54
CA SER A 100 -6.55 17.22 19.75
C SER A 100 -6.61 18.60 20.44
N PHE A 101 -5.50 19.06 21.02
CA PHE A 101 -5.32 20.47 21.36
C PHE A 101 -5.00 21.35 20.12
N VAL A 102 -4.65 20.73 18.99
CA VAL A 102 -4.56 21.39 17.69
C VAL A 102 -5.97 21.51 17.11
N ALA A 103 -6.30 22.65 16.52
CA ALA A 103 -7.59 22.84 15.85
C ALA A 103 -7.70 21.93 14.61
N VAL A 104 -8.85 21.28 14.44
CA VAL A 104 -9.13 20.38 13.32
C VAL A 104 -10.55 20.67 12.83
N ALA A 105 -10.70 21.04 11.55
CA ALA A 105 -12.01 21.17 10.91
C ALA A 105 -12.66 19.78 10.69
N GLU A 106 -13.99 19.68 10.74
CA GLU A 106 -14.68 18.39 10.68
C GLU A 106 -14.46 17.63 9.36
N ASP A 107 -14.24 18.35 8.25
CA ASP A 107 -13.97 17.81 6.92
C ASP A 107 -12.48 17.70 6.57
N SER A 108 -11.59 18.05 7.50
CA SER A 108 -10.13 17.95 7.36
C SER A 108 -9.70 16.50 7.16
N ASP A 109 -8.78 16.28 6.22
CA ASP A 109 -8.18 14.97 5.98
C ASP A 109 -7.18 14.55 7.09
N PHE A 110 -6.85 15.44 8.03
CA PHE A 110 -5.82 15.24 9.06
C PHE A 110 -6.32 15.30 10.51
N PRO A 111 -7.36 14.55 10.92
CA PRO A 111 -7.71 14.42 12.34
C PRO A 111 -6.68 13.57 13.10
N ILE A 112 -6.74 13.59 14.43
CA ILE A 112 -5.94 12.72 15.33
C ILE A 112 -6.19 11.21 15.12
N HIS A 113 -7.20 10.87 14.32
CA HIS A 113 -7.49 9.52 13.85
C HIS A 113 -6.65 9.11 12.62
N ASN A 114 -6.21 10.07 11.78
CA ASN A 114 -5.34 9.81 10.64
C ASN A 114 -3.88 9.73 11.10
N LEU A 115 -3.27 10.88 11.43
CA LEU A 115 -1.83 11.02 11.75
C LEU A 115 -0.91 10.34 10.70
N PRO A 116 -0.91 10.81 9.44
CA PRO A 116 -0.07 10.26 8.38
C PRO A 116 1.37 10.77 8.51
N TYR A 117 2.33 9.98 8.04
CA TYR A 117 3.75 10.31 8.07
C TYR A 117 4.20 10.90 6.72
N GLY A 118 5.09 11.88 6.74
CA GLY A 118 5.61 12.50 5.52
C GLY A 118 6.99 13.14 5.72
N VAL A 119 7.62 13.55 4.62
CA VAL A 119 8.89 14.29 4.62
C VAL A 119 8.62 15.72 4.18
N PHE A 120 9.08 16.68 4.98
CA PHE A 120 8.91 18.10 4.70
C PHE A 120 10.19 18.91 4.92
N SER A 121 10.19 20.12 4.39
CA SER A 121 11.16 21.18 4.68
C SER A 121 10.45 22.53 4.74
N THR A 122 11.13 23.59 5.15
CA THR A 122 10.59 24.96 5.19
C THR A 122 11.61 25.95 4.60
N PRO A 123 11.20 27.13 4.09
CA PRO A 123 12.15 28.13 3.57
C PRO A 123 13.24 28.51 4.57
N GLY A 124 12.88 28.62 5.86
CA GLY A 124 13.83 28.90 6.96
C GLY A 124 14.60 27.68 7.49
N ASN A 125 14.32 26.47 7.01
CA ASN A 125 15.07 25.26 7.33
C ASN A 125 14.94 24.23 6.17
N PRO A 126 15.89 24.24 5.21
CA PRO A 126 15.81 23.41 4.00
C PRO A 126 16.12 21.93 4.24
N ARG A 127 16.49 21.52 5.46
CA ARG A 127 16.70 20.11 5.78
C ARG A 127 15.37 19.35 5.71
N GLN A 128 15.32 18.36 4.81
CA GLN A 128 14.31 17.30 4.80
C GLN A 128 14.27 16.58 6.14
N ARG A 129 13.09 16.47 6.72
CA ARG A 129 12.84 15.86 8.02
C ARG A 129 11.44 15.26 8.09
N ILE A 130 11.26 14.30 8.99
CA ILE A 130 10.01 13.55 9.14
C ILE A 130 9.01 14.36 9.97
N GLY A 131 7.79 14.49 9.44
CA GLY A 131 6.67 15.12 10.12
C GLY A 131 5.41 14.25 10.12
N VAL A 132 4.43 14.66 10.93
CA VAL A 132 3.08 14.07 10.99
C VAL A 132 2.04 15.17 10.84
N ALA A 133 1.07 15.01 9.94
CA ALA A 133 0.00 15.99 9.75
C ALA A 133 -1.08 15.90 10.84
N ILE A 134 -1.52 17.06 11.34
CA ILE A 134 -2.63 17.20 12.29
C ILE A 134 -3.29 18.57 12.10
N GLY A 135 -4.57 18.59 11.73
CA GLY A 135 -5.25 19.83 11.33
C GLY A 135 -4.58 20.47 10.11
N ASP A 136 -4.28 21.77 10.20
CA ASP A 136 -3.46 22.52 9.24
C ASP A 136 -1.94 22.52 9.57
N GLN A 137 -1.53 21.79 10.61
CA GLN A 137 -0.16 21.76 11.13
C GLN A 137 0.61 20.49 10.70
N ILE A 138 1.93 20.58 10.76
CA ILE A 138 2.87 19.46 10.75
C ILE A 138 3.61 19.42 12.10
N LEU A 139 3.60 18.26 12.77
CA LEU A 139 4.42 17.97 13.94
C LEU A 139 5.77 17.38 13.51
N ASP A 140 6.86 18.10 13.77
CA ASP A 140 8.24 17.70 13.46
C ASP A 140 8.73 16.60 14.42
N LEU A 141 8.86 15.37 13.91
CA LEU A 141 9.28 14.25 14.75
C LEU A 141 10.75 14.35 15.17
N SER A 142 11.60 15.04 14.40
CA SER A 142 13.02 15.21 14.74
C SER A 142 13.22 16.08 15.99
N VAL A 143 12.27 16.99 16.25
CA VAL A 143 12.21 17.85 17.43
C VAL A 143 11.75 17.09 18.68
N ILE A 144 10.68 16.29 18.56
CA ILE A 144 10.07 15.58 19.69
C ILE A 144 10.58 14.15 19.92
N LYS A 145 11.44 13.60 19.05
CA LYS A 145 11.99 12.22 19.12
C LYS A 145 12.42 11.75 20.52
N HIS A 146 12.95 12.68 21.33
CA HIS A 146 13.45 12.42 22.68
C HIS A 146 12.36 11.98 23.67
N LEU A 147 11.09 12.30 23.38
CA LEU A 147 9.93 11.90 24.17
C LEU A 147 9.44 10.47 23.85
N PHE A 148 9.91 9.84 22.78
CA PHE A 148 9.58 8.44 22.47
C PHE A 148 10.42 7.52 23.36
N THR A 149 10.02 7.40 24.63
CA THR A 149 10.71 6.63 25.68
C THR A 149 10.17 5.20 25.82
N GLY A 150 9.40 4.70 24.85
CA GLY A 150 8.84 3.35 24.84
C GLY A 150 9.90 2.26 24.64
N PRO A 151 9.57 0.99 24.91
CA PRO A 151 10.53 -0.11 24.94
C PRO A 151 11.25 -0.37 23.61
N ILE A 152 10.68 0.04 22.48
CA ILE A 152 11.28 -0.10 21.15
C ILE A 152 11.96 1.21 20.73
N LEU A 153 11.21 2.32 20.69
CA LEU A 153 11.66 3.57 20.08
C LEU A 153 12.71 4.31 20.90
N SER A 154 12.80 4.07 22.21
CA SER A 154 13.89 4.61 23.05
C SER A 154 15.29 4.25 22.54
N LYS A 155 15.44 3.14 21.81
CA LYS A 155 16.71 2.68 21.20
C LYS A 155 16.84 3.03 19.71
N HIS A 156 15.81 3.63 19.13
CA HIS A 156 15.69 3.92 17.69
C HIS A 156 15.17 5.35 17.41
N GLN A 157 15.33 6.29 18.35
CA GLN A 157 14.90 7.68 18.20
C GLN A 157 15.61 8.40 17.03
N ASP A 158 16.72 7.86 16.55
CA ASP A 158 17.48 8.38 15.43
C ASP A 158 16.77 8.24 14.07
N VAL A 159 15.81 7.31 13.92
CA VAL A 159 15.05 7.18 12.66
C VAL A 159 14.27 8.45 12.33
N PHE A 160 13.85 9.21 13.36
CA PHE A 160 13.17 10.49 13.20
C PHE A 160 14.12 11.65 12.81
N ASN A 161 15.45 11.44 12.77
CA ASN A 161 16.38 12.39 12.14
C ASN A 161 16.45 12.26 10.62
N GLN A 162 16.01 11.14 10.06
CA GLN A 162 16.35 10.76 8.68
C GLN A 162 15.62 11.66 7.67
N PRO A 163 16.19 11.88 6.46
CA PRO A 163 15.53 12.65 5.40
C PRO A 163 14.40 11.87 4.70
N ALA A 164 14.21 10.60 5.04
CA ALA A 164 13.24 9.69 4.42
C ALA A 164 12.73 8.65 5.42
N LEU A 165 11.49 8.17 5.25
CA LEU A 165 10.84 7.24 6.19
C LEU A 165 11.42 5.82 6.21
N ASN A 166 12.31 5.44 5.28
CA ASN A 166 12.81 4.07 5.10
C ASN A 166 13.27 3.40 6.40
N SER A 167 14.01 4.11 7.27
CA SER A 167 14.49 3.55 8.54
C SER A 167 13.37 3.27 9.54
N PHE A 168 12.34 4.12 9.59
CA PHE A 168 11.16 3.94 10.44
C PHE A 168 10.21 2.85 9.89
N MET A 169 10.04 2.79 8.56
CA MET A 169 9.41 1.67 7.85
C MET A 169 10.11 0.35 8.19
N GLY A 170 11.44 0.33 8.23
CA GLY A 170 12.22 -0.87 8.55
C GLY A 170 12.03 -1.43 9.96
N LEU A 171 11.55 -0.64 10.94
CA LEU A 171 11.37 -1.10 12.32
C LEU A 171 10.16 -2.04 12.53
N GLY A 172 9.21 -2.07 11.59
CA GLY A 172 8.04 -2.95 11.65
C GLY A 172 6.93 -2.55 12.62
N GLN A 173 5.81 -3.28 12.53
CA GLN A 173 4.52 -2.92 13.14
C GLN A 173 4.54 -2.60 14.65
N ALA A 174 5.44 -3.21 15.43
CA ALA A 174 5.52 -2.93 16.86
C ALA A 174 6.01 -1.50 17.14
N ALA A 175 7.01 -1.02 16.39
CA ALA A 175 7.49 0.35 16.46
C ALA A 175 6.48 1.36 15.93
N TRP A 176 5.75 1.03 14.86
CA TRP A 176 4.72 1.93 14.30
C TRP A 176 3.55 2.11 15.27
N LYS A 177 3.14 1.03 15.95
CA LYS A 177 2.07 1.05 16.96
C LYS A 177 2.49 1.81 18.22
N GLU A 178 3.73 1.62 18.67
CA GLU A 178 4.32 2.41 19.76
C GLU A 178 4.34 3.91 19.40
N ALA A 179 4.82 4.26 18.21
CA ALA A 179 4.85 5.65 17.73
C ALA A 179 3.45 6.26 17.63
N ARG A 180 2.50 5.54 17.02
CA ARG A 180 1.12 6.00 16.83
C ARG A 180 0.40 6.20 18.15
N ALA A 181 0.47 5.24 19.08
CA ALA A 181 -0.17 5.36 20.39
C ALA A 181 0.46 6.50 21.21
N PHE A 182 1.79 6.65 21.16
CA PHE A 182 2.47 7.78 21.78
C PHE A 182 2.01 9.12 21.19
N LEU A 183 1.94 9.26 19.86
CA LEU A 183 1.52 10.48 19.18
C LEU A 183 0.05 10.83 19.46
N GLN A 184 -0.85 9.85 19.47
CA GLN A 184 -2.27 10.06 19.81
C GLN A 184 -2.43 10.55 21.25
N ASN A 185 -1.67 9.99 22.20
CA ASN A 185 -1.64 10.51 23.57
C ASN A 185 -1.02 11.92 23.62
N LEU A 186 0.15 12.14 22.99
CA LEU A 186 0.87 13.41 23.03
C LEU A 186 0.07 14.58 22.44
N LEU A 187 -0.72 14.32 21.40
CA LEU A 187 -1.58 15.30 20.71
C LEU A 187 -2.97 15.48 21.33
N SER A 188 -3.37 14.65 22.30
CA SER A 188 -4.69 14.70 22.92
C SER A 188 -4.94 16.05 23.60
N ALA A 189 -6.18 16.57 23.50
CA ALA A 189 -6.62 17.78 24.20
C ALA A 189 -6.41 17.69 25.73
N SER A 190 -6.43 16.49 26.30
CA SER A 190 -6.22 16.24 27.73
C SER A 190 -4.74 16.14 28.16
N HIS A 191 -3.78 16.05 27.23
CA HIS A 191 -2.40 15.68 27.57
C HIS A 191 -1.45 16.89 27.60
N ALA A 192 -1.02 17.26 28.81
CA ALA A 192 -0.22 18.47 29.06
C ALA A 192 1.16 18.50 28.36
N ARG A 193 1.82 17.34 28.17
CA ARG A 193 3.28 17.27 27.93
C ARG A 193 3.79 18.08 26.73
N LEU A 194 3.01 18.16 25.64
CA LEU A 194 3.32 19.03 24.49
C LEU A 194 2.35 20.21 24.38
N ARG A 195 1.12 20.08 24.90
CA ARG A 195 0.09 21.13 24.88
C ARG A 195 0.56 22.42 25.56
N ASP A 196 1.19 22.25 26.72
CA ASP A 196 1.51 23.34 27.67
C ASP A 196 3.00 23.73 27.66
N ASP A 197 3.89 22.84 27.17
CA ASP A 197 5.31 23.13 26.93
C ASP A 197 5.46 24.07 25.73
N THR A 198 5.25 25.36 25.99
CA THR A 198 5.06 26.39 24.96
C THR A 198 6.27 26.54 24.03
N GLU A 199 7.49 26.43 24.54
CA GLU A 199 8.70 26.54 23.72
C GLU A 199 8.97 25.26 22.91
N LEU A 200 8.73 24.07 23.48
CA LEU A 200 8.76 22.84 22.67
C LEU A 200 7.69 22.87 21.57
N ARG A 201 6.46 23.28 21.90
CA ARG A 201 5.34 23.40 20.96
C ARG A 201 5.66 24.37 19.82
N ARG A 202 6.14 25.57 20.14
CA ARG A 202 6.51 26.63 19.16
C ARG A 202 7.54 26.17 18.14
N ARG A 203 8.48 25.29 18.53
CA ARG A 203 9.53 24.76 17.63
C ARG A 203 9.24 23.37 17.05
N ALA A 204 8.19 22.69 17.52
CA ALA A 204 7.77 21.37 17.05
C ALA A 204 6.66 21.41 16.00
N PHE A 205 5.91 22.50 15.89
CA PHE A 205 4.87 22.67 14.88
C PHE A 205 5.31 23.58 13.72
N THR A 206 4.62 23.48 12.59
CA THR A 206 4.83 24.24 11.36
C THR A 206 3.54 24.20 10.54
N ASP A 207 3.06 25.33 10.03
CA ASP A 207 1.88 25.36 9.16
C ASP A 207 2.15 24.59 7.86
N GLN A 208 1.21 23.76 7.41
CA GLN A 208 1.31 23.04 6.14
C GLN A 208 1.47 24.01 4.95
N ALA A 209 0.85 25.19 5.01
CA ALA A 209 0.99 26.26 4.01
C ALA A 209 2.40 26.86 3.92
N SER A 210 3.23 26.70 4.96
CA SER A 210 4.63 27.15 5.02
C SER A 210 5.63 26.04 4.69
N ALA A 211 5.15 24.82 4.41
CA ALA A 211 5.97 23.64 4.21
C ALA A 211 6.09 23.24 2.73
N VAL A 212 7.28 22.79 2.34
CA VAL A 212 7.53 22.11 1.07
C VAL A 212 7.61 20.61 1.35
N MET A 213 6.67 19.85 0.80
CA MET A 213 6.63 18.39 0.91
C MET A 213 7.56 17.72 -0.10
N HIS A 214 8.10 16.56 0.27
CA HIS A 214 9.01 15.76 -0.55
C HIS A 214 8.45 14.34 -0.75
N LEU A 215 9.15 13.51 -1.54
CA LEU A 215 8.89 12.07 -1.55
C LEU A 215 9.07 11.50 -0.13
N PRO A 216 8.12 10.70 0.39
CA PRO A 216 8.15 10.23 1.77
C PRO A 216 9.22 9.17 2.05
N ALA A 217 9.68 8.45 1.02
CA ALA A 217 10.71 7.43 1.10
C ALA A 217 11.60 7.45 -0.15
N ILE A 218 12.84 6.97 0.00
CA ILE A 218 13.70 6.60 -1.12
C ILE A 218 13.19 5.26 -1.65
N ILE A 219 12.50 5.27 -2.80
CA ILE A 219 11.93 4.07 -3.39
C ILE A 219 13.06 3.22 -3.97
N GLY A 220 13.23 1.99 -3.47
CA GLY A 220 14.22 1.05 -3.96
C GLY A 220 13.78 0.44 -5.29
N ASP A 221 12.65 -0.27 -5.24
CA ASP A 221 11.90 -0.76 -6.40
C ASP A 221 10.46 -0.25 -6.37
N TYR A 222 9.89 -0.05 -7.55
CA TYR A 222 8.47 0.19 -7.78
C TYR A 222 7.93 -0.95 -8.64
N THR A 223 6.91 -1.66 -8.16
CA THR A 223 6.16 -2.64 -8.94
C THR A 223 4.71 -2.19 -9.05
N ASP A 224 4.20 -2.21 -10.27
CA ASP A 224 2.80 -1.94 -10.58
C ASP A 224 2.03 -3.25 -10.73
N PHE A 225 0.78 -3.28 -10.27
CA PHE A 225 -0.11 -4.43 -10.42
C PHE A 225 -1.23 -4.11 -11.42
N TYR A 226 -2.14 -5.06 -11.62
CA TYR A 226 -3.21 -4.91 -12.60
C TYR A 226 -4.53 -5.44 -12.01
N SER A 227 -4.88 -5.01 -10.79
CA SER A 227 -5.75 -5.78 -9.90
C SER A 227 -7.24 -5.39 -9.87
N SER A 228 -7.67 -4.35 -10.60
CA SER A 228 -9.11 -4.09 -10.80
C SER A 228 -9.66 -5.00 -11.91
N ARG A 229 -10.70 -5.79 -11.56
CA ARG A 229 -11.37 -6.66 -12.53
C ARG A 229 -12.08 -5.86 -13.62
N GLN A 230 -12.66 -4.71 -13.28
CA GLN A 230 -13.38 -3.90 -14.26
C GLN A 230 -12.40 -3.21 -15.21
N HIS A 231 -11.28 -2.66 -14.72
CA HIS A 231 -10.24 -2.08 -15.59
C HIS A 231 -9.68 -3.11 -16.56
N ALA A 232 -9.25 -4.27 -16.04
CA ALA A 232 -8.73 -5.36 -16.85
C ALA A 232 -9.74 -5.85 -17.91
N THR A 233 -11.03 -5.87 -17.56
CA THR A 233 -12.12 -6.22 -18.49
C THR A 233 -12.36 -5.11 -19.53
N ASN A 234 -12.41 -3.84 -19.13
CA ASN A 234 -12.62 -2.69 -20.01
C ASN A 234 -11.53 -2.59 -21.09
N VAL A 235 -10.26 -2.60 -20.68
CA VAL A 235 -9.10 -2.64 -21.58
C VAL A 235 -9.16 -3.90 -22.46
N GLY A 236 -9.51 -5.05 -21.87
CA GLY A 236 -9.75 -6.29 -22.59
C GLY A 236 -10.72 -6.16 -23.75
N ILE A 237 -11.90 -5.58 -23.50
CA ILE A 237 -12.93 -5.35 -24.53
C ILE A 237 -12.39 -4.45 -25.66
N MET A 238 -11.64 -3.40 -25.34
CA MET A 238 -11.12 -2.43 -26.33
C MET A 238 -10.02 -2.98 -27.26
N PHE A 239 -9.34 -4.06 -26.85
CA PHE A 239 -8.22 -4.65 -27.60
C PHE A 239 -8.47 -6.07 -28.12
N ARG A 240 -9.35 -6.85 -27.48
CA ARG A 240 -9.63 -8.26 -27.81
C ARG A 240 -11.11 -8.61 -27.97
N GLY A 241 -12.01 -7.63 -27.81
CA GLY A 241 -13.46 -7.86 -27.82
C GLY A 241 -13.99 -8.46 -26.51
N LYS A 242 -15.31 -8.57 -26.39
CA LYS A 242 -16.00 -8.93 -25.12
C LYS A 242 -15.69 -10.34 -24.62
N GLU A 243 -15.59 -11.30 -25.54
CA GLU A 243 -15.41 -12.72 -25.20
C GLU A 243 -14.01 -13.02 -24.66
N ASN A 244 -12.99 -12.30 -25.14
CA ASN A 244 -11.57 -12.51 -24.80
C ASN A 244 -11.02 -11.36 -23.91
N ALA A 245 -11.88 -10.75 -23.09
CA ALA A 245 -11.55 -9.56 -22.32
C ALA A 245 -10.45 -9.83 -21.28
N LEU A 246 -10.63 -10.77 -20.36
CA LEU A 246 -9.58 -11.15 -19.40
C LEU A 246 -8.64 -12.20 -20.01
N MET A 247 -7.33 -12.03 -19.79
CA MET A 247 -6.34 -13.06 -20.12
C MET A 247 -6.46 -14.23 -19.13
N PRO A 248 -6.21 -15.50 -19.53
CA PRO A 248 -6.48 -16.66 -18.67
C PRO A 248 -5.78 -16.66 -17.30
N ASN A 249 -4.60 -16.05 -17.20
CA ASN A 249 -3.84 -15.94 -15.96
C ASN A 249 -4.43 -14.94 -14.94
N TRP A 250 -5.25 -13.99 -15.37
CA TRP A 250 -5.63 -12.82 -14.56
C TRP A 250 -6.44 -13.17 -13.30
N LEU A 251 -7.28 -14.21 -13.36
CA LEU A 251 -8.05 -14.73 -12.22
C LEU A 251 -7.27 -15.76 -11.37
N HIS A 252 -6.03 -16.08 -11.74
CA HIS A 252 -5.21 -17.07 -11.03
C HIS A 252 -4.03 -16.47 -10.24
N LEU A 253 -3.54 -15.29 -10.64
CA LEU A 253 -2.50 -14.54 -9.94
C LEU A 253 -2.70 -13.01 -10.11
N PRO A 254 -2.28 -12.19 -9.14
CA PRO A 254 -2.25 -10.74 -9.30
C PRO A 254 -1.14 -10.36 -10.29
N VAL A 255 -1.52 -10.16 -11.54
CA VAL A 255 -0.59 -9.74 -12.62
C VAL A 255 0.02 -8.38 -12.26
N GLY A 256 1.31 -8.22 -12.50
CA GLY A 256 2.06 -6.97 -12.30
C GLY A 256 3.37 -6.95 -13.07
N TYR A 257 4.04 -5.81 -13.08
CA TYR A 257 5.31 -5.56 -13.76
C TYR A 257 6.17 -4.55 -12.99
N HIS A 258 7.48 -4.53 -13.25
CA HIS A 258 8.38 -3.57 -12.62
C HIS A 258 8.18 -2.18 -13.25
N GLY A 259 7.71 -1.23 -12.45
CA GLY A 259 7.61 0.18 -12.79
C GLY A 259 8.97 0.89 -12.69
N ARG A 260 8.98 2.23 -12.84
CA ARG A 260 10.22 3.01 -12.84
C ARG A 260 10.34 3.90 -11.60
N ALA A 261 10.99 3.38 -10.56
CA ALA A 261 11.24 4.11 -9.31
C ALA A 261 11.87 5.51 -9.51
N SER A 262 12.77 5.68 -10.48
CA SER A 262 13.47 6.95 -10.74
C SER A 262 12.61 8.06 -11.35
N SER A 263 11.36 7.78 -11.74
CA SER A 263 10.39 8.75 -12.27
C SER A 263 9.15 8.87 -11.40
N VAL A 264 9.15 8.27 -10.20
CA VAL A 264 8.16 8.56 -9.16
C VAL A 264 8.47 9.93 -8.56
N VAL A 265 7.49 10.84 -8.56
CA VAL A 265 7.60 12.22 -8.10
C VAL A 265 6.49 12.59 -7.12
N VAL A 266 6.72 13.60 -6.28
CA VAL A 266 5.72 14.08 -5.33
C VAL A 266 4.65 14.92 -6.03
N SER A 267 3.42 14.89 -5.49
CA SER A 267 2.30 15.73 -5.92
C SER A 267 2.71 17.21 -6.09
N GLY A 268 2.18 17.87 -7.12
CA GLY A 268 2.56 19.22 -7.53
C GLY A 268 3.73 19.30 -8.51
N THR A 269 4.45 18.20 -8.77
CA THR A 269 5.51 18.16 -9.79
C THR A 269 4.90 18.20 -11.21
N PRO A 270 5.25 19.18 -12.07
CA PRO A 270 4.70 19.25 -13.43
C PRO A 270 5.20 18.11 -14.32
N ILE A 271 4.28 17.38 -14.96
CA ILE A 271 4.59 16.29 -15.89
C ILE A 271 4.63 16.82 -17.33
N ARG A 272 5.73 16.56 -18.04
CA ARG A 272 5.88 16.94 -19.46
C ARG A 272 5.34 15.82 -20.35
N ARG A 273 4.46 16.16 -21.31
CA ARG A 273 4.02 15.25 -22.38
C ARG A 273 5.23 14.56 -23.04
N PRO A 274 5.28 13.23 -23.08
CA PRO A 274 6.44 12.52 -23.60
C PRO A 274 6.53 12.61 -25.13
N MET A 275 7.77 12.58 -25.61
CA MET A 275 8.12 12.31 -27.01
C MET A 275 8.48 10.83 -27.13
N GLY A 276 8.01 10.15 -28.18
CA GLY A 276 8.31 8.72 -28.37
C GLY A 276 8.11 8.26 -29.80
N GLN A 277 8.14 6.93 -30.01
CA GLN A 277 7.69 6.30 -31.24
C GLN A 277 6.24 5.85 -31.11
N MET A 278 5.45 6.02 -32.15
CA MET A 278 4.07 5.54 -32.21
C MET A 278 3.76 4.92 -33.59
N SER A 279 2.90 3.90 -33.62
CA SER A 279 2.27 3.39 -34.85
C SER A 279 0.79 3.81 -34.91
N PRO A 280 0.48 4.99 -35.48
CA PRO A 280 -0.90 5.47 -35.67
C PRO A 280 -1.58 4.85 -36.90
N ASP A 281 -0.79 4.31 -37.83
CA ASP A 281 -1.24 3.70 -39.07
C ASP A 281 -0.44 2.41 -39.27
N ASP A 282 -1.07 1.28 -38.99
CA ASP A 282 -0.43 -0.03 -38.99
C ASP A 282 -0.04 -0.53 -40.42
N SER A 283 -0.26 0.30 -41.47
CA SER A 283 0.26 0.09 -42.84
C SER A 283 1.56 0.84 -43.14
N LYS A 284 2.10 1.63 -42.19
CA LYS A 284 3.28 2.50 -42.40
C LYS A 284 4.34 2.27 -41.32
N PRO A 285 5.61 2.68 -41.55
CA PRO A 285 6.63 2.72 -40.51
C PRO A 285 6.20 3.62 -39.33
N PRO A 286 6.63 3.32 -38.09
CA PRO A 286 6.33 4.14 -36.92
C PRO A 286 6.91 5.54 -37.05
N VAL A 287 6.24 6.52 -36.44
CA VAL A 287 6.64 7.93 -36.44
C VAL A 287 7.17 8.36 -35.07
N TYR A 288 8.14 9.29 -35.06
CA TYR A 288 8.58 9.96 -33.84
C TYR A 288 7.80 11.26 -33.62
N GLY A 289 7.34 11.52 -32.41
CA GLY A 289 6.66 12.77 -32.07
C GLY A 289 6.12 12.84 -30.64
N ALA A 290 5.37 13.90 -30.35
CA ALA A 290 4.69 14.08 -29.07
C ALA A 290 3.45 13.19 -28.96
N CYS A 291 3.32 12.49 -27.84
CA CYS A 291 2.18 11.63 -27.48
C CYS A 291 0.82 12.32 -27.71
N LYS A 292 -0.09 11.63 -28.41
CA LYS A 292 -1.46 12.08 -28.73
C LYS A 292 -2.50 11.53 -27.77
N LEU A 293 -2.22 10.41 -27.10
CA LEU A 293 -3.13 9.72 -26.19
C LEU A 293 -2.56 9.73 -24.77
N LEU A 294 -2.32 10.93 -24.23
CA LEU A 294 -1.82 11.13 -22.87
C LEU A 294 -2.97 10.96 -21.87
N ASP A 295 -2.75 10.15 -20.85
CA ASP A 295 -3.79 9.64 -19.95
C ASP A 295 -3.30 9.62 -18.49
N MET A 296 -4.24 9.51 -17.57
CA MET A 296 -4.02 9.32 -16.14
C MET A 296 -4.52 7.95 -15.70
N GLU A 297 -4.01 7.46 -14.56
CA GLU A 297 -4.47 6.20 -13.96
C GLU A 297 -4.72 6.41 -12.47
N LEU A 298 -5.98 6.29 -12.05
CA LEU A 298 -6.38 6.38 -10.65
C LEU A 298 -5.83 5.18 -9.88
N GLU A 299 -4.84 5.41 -9.03
CA GLU A 299 -4.12 4.36 -8.30
C GLU A 299 -4.09 4.66 -6.80
N MET A 300 -3.87 3.60 -6.01
CA MET A 300 -3.32 3.71 -4.66
C MET A 300 -2.14 2.75 -4.55
N ALA A 301 -1.08 3.19 -3.87
CA ALA A 301 0.10 2.38 -3.66
C ALA A 301 0.43 2.26 -2.17
N PHE A 302 1.07 1.16 -1.79
CA PHE A 302 1.49 0.92 -0.42
C PHE A 302 3.01 0.79 -0.31
N PHE A 303 3.54 1.30 0.80
CA PHE A 303 4.96 1.20 1.13
C PHE A 303 5.25 -0.07 1.93
N VAL A 304 6.34 -0.76 1.55
CA VAL A 304 6.87 -1.89 2.29
C VAL A 304 7.54 -1.41 3.58
N GLY A 305 7.21 -2.09 4.68
CA GLY A 305 7.80 -1.95 6.01
C GLY A 305 9.12 -2.74 6.13
N PRO A 306 9.25 -3.71 7.04
CA PRO A 306 10.36 -4.67 6.99
C PRO A 306 10.38 -5.38 5.65
N GLY A 307 11.57 -5.56 5.09
CA GLY A 307 11.76 -6.40 3.90
C GLY A 307 11.68 -7.89 4.19
N ASN A 308 12.01 -8.69 3.18
CA ASN A 308 12.37 -10.11 3.31
C ASN A 308 13.78 -10.34 2.75
N LYS A 309 14.45 -11.42 3.19
CA LYS A 309 15.74 -11.79 2.60
C LYS A 309 15.54 -12.39 1.21
N PHE A 310 16.57 -12.26 0.38
CA PHE A 310 16.64 -12.95 -0.90
C PHE A 310 16.54 -14.47 -0.69
N GLY A 311 15.64 -15.11 -1.45
CA GLY A 311 15.33 -16.54 -1.34
C GLY A 311 14.31 -16.92 -0.26
N GLU A 312 13.84 -15.99 0.59
CA GLU A 312 12.84 -16.26 1.64
C GLU A 312 11.49 -15.56 1.32
N PRO A 313 10.47 -16.26 0.77
CA PRO A 313 9.15 -15.69 0.50
C PRO A 313 8.39 -15.22 1.74
N ILE A 314 7.50 -14.22 1.59
CA ILE A 314 6.60 -13.78 2.67
C ILE A 314 5.28 -14.57 2.61
N PRO A 315 4.96 -15.44 3.61
CA PRO A 315 3.69 -16.15 3.64
C PRO A 315 2.51 -15.19 3.84
N ILE A 316 1.37 -15.44 3.19
CA ILE A 316 0.22 -14.52 3.21
C ILE A 316 -0.36 -14.25 4.61
N SER A 317 -0.18 -15.18 5.55
CA SER A 317 -0.52 -14.99 6.97
C SER A 317 0.30 -13.88 7.64
N ARG A 318 1.49 -13.58 7.12
CA ARG A 318 2.43 -12.56 7.63
C ARG A 318 2.51 -11.31 6.76
N ALA A 319 1.97 -11.31 5.53
CA ALA A 319 2.05 -10.17 4.61
C ALA A 319 1.59 -8.83 5.23
N HIS A 320 0.61 -8.87 6.15
CA HIS A 320 0.12 -7.67 6.86
C HIS A 320 1.17 -7.03 7.80
N GLU A 321 2.21 -7.76 8.21
CA GLU A 321 3.32 -7.27 9.04
C GLU A 321 4.30 -6.39 8.24
N HIS A 322 4.26 -6.50 6.90
CA HIS A 322 5.19 -5.90 5.95
C HIS A 322 4.62 -4.69 5.20
N ILE A 323 3.39 -4.25 5.51
CA ILE A 323 2.73 -3.11 4.86
C ILE A 323 2.66 -1.95 5.85
N PHE A 324 3.39 -0.86 5.58
CA PHE A 324 3.49 0.29 6.47
C PHE A 324 2.24 1.19 6.40
N GLY A 325 1.86 1.56 5.17
CA GLY A 325 0.80 2.52 4.90
C GLY A 325 0.66 2.82 3.41
N MET A 326 -0.36 3.61 3.07
CA MET A 326 -0.77 3.88 1.68
C MET A 326 -0.62 5.34 1.28
N VAL A 327 -0.49 5.56 -0.02
CA VAL A 327 -0.54 6.85 -0.72
C VAL A 327 -1.52 6.78 -1.89
N LEU A 328 -2.06 7.92 -2.29
CA LEU A 328 -2.68 8.11 -3.61
C LEU A 328 -1.60 8.11 -4.69
N MET A 329 -1.93 7.64 -5.89
CA MET A 329 -1.00 7.59 -7.00
C MET A 329 -1.70 7.90 -8.34
N ASN A 330 -0.93 8.46 -9.27
CA ASN A 330 -1.28 8.63 -10.68
C ASN A 330 -0.13 8.08 -11.54
N ASP A 331 -0.34 6.96 -12.23
CA ASP A 331 0.67 6.44 -13.16
C ASP A 331 0.38 6.90 -14.59
N TRP A 332 0.97 8.03 -14.95
CA TRP A 332 0.68 8.74 -16.19
C TRP A 332 1.06 7.88 -17.41
N SER A 333 0.15 7.85 -18.38
CA SER A 333 0.19 6.83 -19.44
C SER A 333 0.12 7.45 -20.83
N ALA A 334 1.08 7.12 -21.69
CA ALA A 334 1.11 7.54 -23.09
C ALA A 334 0.64 6.39 -23.99
N ARG A 335 -0.68 6.26 -24.21
CA ARG A 335 -1.31 5.04 -24.75
C ARG A 335 -0.88 4.68 -26.17
N ASP A 336 -0.51 5.66 -26.98
CA ASP A 336 -0.03 5.48 -28.35
C ASP A 336 1.42 4.99 -28.43
N ILE A 337 2.28 5.42 -27.50
CA ILE A 337 3.61 4.84 -27.28
C ILE A 337 3.44 3.42 -26.71
N GLN A 338 2.62 3.28 -25.66
CA GLN A 338 2.35 2.01 -24.97
C GLN A 338 1.84 0.92 -25.94
N LYS A 339 0.87 1.22 -26.82
CA LYS A 339 0.34 0.29 -27.85
C LYS A 339 1.45 -0.27 -28.75
N TRP A 340 2.45 0.55 -29.08
CA TRP A 340 3.51 0.18 -30.00
C TRP A 340 4.62 -0.65 -29.34
N GLU A 341 5.02 -0.32 -28.11
CA GLU A 341 6.17 -0.96 -27.46
C GLU A 341 5.85 -2.26 -26.71
N TYR A 342 4.63 -2.43 -26.17
CA TYR A 342 4.44 -3.34 -25.03
C TYR A 342 4.48 -4.85 -25.35
N VAL A 343 4.47 -5.23 -26.63
CA VAL A 343 4.52 -6.63 -27.05
C VAL A 343 5.95 -7.01 -27.45
N PRO A 344 6.60 -8.02 -26.80
CA PRO A 344 6.07 -8.92 -25.77
C PRO A 344 6.42 -8.54 -24.32
N LEU A 345 7.17 -7.45 -24.08
CA LEU A 345 7.91 -7.23 -22.83
C LEU A 345 7.15 -6.46 -21.73
N GLY A 346 5.95 -5.96 -22.00
CA GLY A 346 5.17 -5.13 -21.08
C GLY A 346 5.41 -3.61 -21.26
N PRO A 347 4.70 -2.75 -20.50
CA PRO A 347 4.81 -1.29 -20.61
C PRO A 347 6.20 -0.78 -20.24
N PHE A 348 6.71 0.25 -20.93
CA PHE A 348 8.04 0.80 -20.67
C PHE A 348 8.09 2.34 -20.80
N LEU A 349 8.34 2.91 -21.98
CA LEU A 349 8.38 4.37 -22.20
C LEU A 349 6.99 5.00 -22.15
N GLY A 350 5.94 4.22 -22.39
CA GLY A 350 4.54 4.58 -22.23
C GLY A 350 4.10 4.83 -20.78
N LYS A 351 4.97 4.55 -19.80
CA LYS A 351 4.76 4.78 -18.35
C LYS A 351 5.90 5.58 -17.69
N SER A 352 7.14 5.16 -17.94
CA SER A 352 8.35 5.65 -17.22
C SER A 352 8.76 7.11 -17.43
N PHE A 353 7.93 7.93 -18.07
CA PHE A 353 8.14 9.37 -18.18
C PHE A 353 7.68 10.17 -16.94
N GLY A 354 6.80 9.59 -16.10
CA GLY A 354 6.41 10.19 -14.83
C GLY A 354 5.30 9.44 -14.11
N THR A 355 5.46 9.24 -12.80
CA THR A 355 4.47 8.62 -11.90
C THR A 355 4.34 9.54 -10.69
N THR A 356 3.14 9.94 -10.26
CA THR A 356 2.98 10.92 -9.15
C THR A 356 2.34 10.27 -7.93
N ILE A 357 2.87 10.56 -6.72
CA ILE A 357 2.28 10.10 -5.45
C ILE A 357 1.97 11.24 -4.47
N SER A 358 0.98 11.04 -3.60
CA SER A 358 0.71 11.95 -2.47
C SER A 358 1.83 11.90 -1.43
N PRO A 359 2.22 13.04 -0.81
CA PRO A 359 3.35 13.09 0.13
C PRO A 359 3.07 12.47 1.51
N TRP A 360 1.80 12.35 1.89
CA TRP A 360 1.37 11.85 3.20
C TRP A 360 1.06 10.35 3.12
N VAL A 361 1.85 9.54 3.84
CA VAL A 361 1.66 8.09 3.95
C VAL A 361 0.72 7.79 5.11
N VAL A 362 -0.50 7.38 4.81
CA VAL A 362 -1.52 7.01 5.81
C VAL A 362 -1.20 5.62 6.35
N PRO A 363 -0.86 5.44 7.65
CA PRO A 363 -0.45 4.15 8.19
C PRO A 363 -1.61 3.14 8.19
N MET A 364 -1.33 1.85 8.03
CA MET A 364 -2.39 0.83 7.96
C MET A 364 -3.30 0.81 9.20
N ASP A 365 -2.77 1.10 10.39
CA ASP A 365 -3.56 1.23 11.64
C ASP A 365 -4.55 2.41 11.64
N ALA A 366 -4.41 3.38 10.73
CA ALA A 366 -5.41 4.41 10.47
C ALA A 366 -6.49 3.96 9.47
N LEU A 367 -6.18 2.98 8.62
CA LEU A 367 -7.11 2.43 7.62
C LEU A 367 -7.94 1.26 8.14
N MET A 368 -7.47 0.53 9.16
CA MET A 368 -8.23 -0.58 9.77
C MET A 368 -9.69 -0.26 10.17
N PRO A 369 -10.06 0.96 10.64
CA PRO A 369 -11.47 1.33 10.92
C PRO A 369 -12.38 1.41 9.68
N PHE A 370 -11.83 1.22 8.47
CA PHE A 370 -12.52 1.23 7.17
C PHE A 370 -12.36 -0.09 6.41
N VAL A 371 -11.85 -1.14 7.07
CA VAL A 371 -11.69 -2.46 6.46
C VAL A 371 -13.05 -3.13 6.24
N VAL A 372 -13.22 -3.75 5.08
CA VAL A 372 -14.42 -4.47 4.65
C VAL A 372 -14.06 -5.91 4.23
N PRO A 373 -15.03 -6.84 4.12
CA PRO A 373 -14.78 -8.18 3.60
C PRO A 373 -14.12 -8.12 2.21
N ASN A 374 -13.22 -9.07 1.95
CA ASN A 374 -12.58 -9.18 0.65
C ASN A 374 -13.61 -9.62 -0.41
N PRO A 375 -13.50 -9.18 -1.68
CA PRO A 375 -14.33 -9.68 -2.77
C PRO A 375 -14.25 -11.21 -2.90
N GLU A 376 -15.35 -11.83 -3.32
CA GLU A 376 -15.35 -13.26 -3.62
C GLU A 376 -14.53 -13.55 -4.89
N GLN A 377 -13.62 -14.51 -4.79
CA GLN A 377 -12.70 -14.89 -5.86
C GLN A 377 -13.09 -16.24 -6.45
N ASP A 378 -13.66 -16.20 -7.65
CA ASP A 378 -13.91 -17.34 -8.51
C ASP A 378 -13.13 -17.20 -9.84
N PRO A 379 -12.34 -18.21 -10.26
CA PRO A 379 -11.96 -19.42 -9.52
C PRO A 379 -11.17 -19.12 -8.22
N LYS A 380 -11.41 -19.93 -7.19
CA LYS A 380 -10.71 -19.84 -5.91
C LYS A 380 -9.20 -20.00 -6.10
N PRO A 381 -8.37 -19.01 -5.69
CA PRO A 381 -6.94 -18.97 -6.04
C PRO A 381 -6.14 -20.12 -5.41
N LEU A 382 -4.89 -20.30 -5.83
CA LEU A 382 -3.99 -21.32 -5.25
C LEU A 382 -3.73 -21.10 -3.75
N PRO A 383 -3.41 -22.14 -2.96
CA PRO A 383 -3.34 -22.06 -1.50
C PRO A 383 -2.50 -20.92 -0.91
N TYR A 384 -1.38 -20.58 -1.54
CA TYR A 384 -0.48 -19.52 -1.08
C TYR A 384 -1.09 -18.10 -1.17
N LEU A 385 -2.14 -17.91 -1.97
CA LEU A 385 -2.89 -16.65 -2.09
C LEU A 385 -4.21 -16.65 -1.29
N ARG A 386 -4.48 -17.68 -0.48
CA ARG A 386 -5.73 -17.77 0.31
C ARG A 386 -5.53 -17.14 1.69
N HIS A 387 -6.36 -16.16 2.02
CA HIS A 387 -6.46 -15.59 3.36
C HIS A 387 -7.93 -15.34 3.75
N SER A 388 -8.21 -15.36 5.05
CA SER A 388 -9.52 -15.03 5.64
C SER A 388 -9.55 -13.69 6.37
N GLN A 389 -8.40 -13.01 6.48
CA GLN A 389 -8.28 -11.68 7.06
C GLN A 389 -8.92 -10.64 6.12
N PRO A 390 -9.89 -9.83 6.58
CA PRO A 390 -10.35 -8.65 5.85
C PRO A 390 -9.16 -7.71 5.61
N TYR A 391 -8.91 -7.37 4.36
CA TYR A 391 -7.81 -6.48 3.93
C TYR A 391 -8.15 -5.73 2.64
N THR A 392 -9.44 -5.48 2.46
CA THR A 392 -10.02 -4.59 1.44
C THR A 392 -10.56 -3.37 2.18
N PHE A 393 -10.44 -2.16 1.64
CA PHE A 393 -10.70 -0.92 2.39
C PHE A 393 -11.69 -0.02 1.65
N ASP A 394 -12.70 0.48 2.38
CA ASP A 394 -13.69 1.42 1.85
C ASP A 394 -13.09 2.84 1.88
N ILE A 395 -12.44 3.21 0.78
CA ILE A 395 -11.77 4.51 0.59
C ILE A 395 -12.38 5.12 -0.67
N ASN A 396 -13.10 6.24 -0.51
CA ASN A 396 -13.74 6.91 -1.64
C ASN A 396 -12.70 7.75 -2.36
N LEU A 397 -12.58 7.54 -3.67
CA LEU A 397 -11.57 8.14 -4.52
C LEU A 397 -12.25 9.06 -5.54
N SER A 398 -11.66 10.22 -5.80
CA SER A 398 -12.16 11.09 -6.87
C SER A 398 -11.03 11.76 -7.64
N VAL A 399 -11.19 11.79 -8.97
CA VAL A 399 -10.31 12.48 -9.90
C VAL A 399 -11.03 13.73 -10.40
N THR A 400 -10.37 14.87 -10.27
CA THR A 400 -10.78 16.11 -10.94
C THR A 400 -9.77 16.47 -12.03
N LEU A 401 -10.29 17.08 -13.11
CA LEU A 401 -9.50 17.61 -14.22
C LEU A 401 -9.87 19.08 -14.43
N LYS A 402 -8.86 19.94 -14.54
CA LYS A 402 -9.01 21.38 -14.78
C LYS A 402 -8.11 21.78 -15.94
N GLY A 403 -8.72 22.13 -17.07
CA GLY A 403 -7.99 22.62 -18.24
C GLY A 403 -7.50 24.06 -18.07
N GLU A 404 -6.50 24.44 -18.87
CA GLU A 404 -6.03 25.83 -18.94
C GLU A 404 -7.20 26.77 -19.26
N GLY A 405 -7.30 27.88 -18.51
CA GLY A 405 -8.41 28.82 -18.59
C GLY A 405 -9.71 28.41 -17.86
N MET A 406 -9.81 27.20 -17.29
CA MET A 406 -10.96 26.84 -16.45
C MET A 406 -10.88 27.50 -15.06
N SER A 407 -12.00 28.09 -14.61
CA SER A 407 -12.12 28.64 -13.25
C SER A 407 -12.35 27.56 -12.19
N GLN A 408 -13.04 26.47 -12.54
CA GLN A 408 -13.37 25.34 -11.66
C GLN A 408 -12.87 24.03 -12.27
N ALA A 409 -12.52 23.06 -11.42
CA ALA A 409 -12.16 21.71 -11.85
C ALA A 409 -13.42 20.83 -12.00
N ALA A 410 -13.48 20.00 -13.03
CA ALA A 410 -14.56 19.05 -13.24
C ALA A 410 -14.22 17.69 -12.62
N THR A 411 -15.14 17.09 -11.85
CA THR A 411 -14.97 15.71 -11.38
C THR A 411 -15.23 14.73 -12.52
N ILE A 412 -14.17 14.07 -13.01
CA ILE A 412 -14.26 13.11 -14.12
C ILE A 412 -14.38 11.64 -13.66
N CYS A 413 -14.06 11.34 -12.39
CA CYS A 413 -14.21 10.01 -11.82
C CYS A 413 -14.56 10.06 -10.32
N LYS A 414 -15.43 9.15 -9.88
CA LYS A 414 -15.72 8.81 -8.49
C LYS A 414 -15.69 7.28 -8.32
N SER A 415 -14.61 6.76 -7.75
CA SER A 415 -14.36 5.33 -7.57
C SER A 415 -14.12 4.98 -6.09
N ASN A 416 -13.77 3.73 -5.80
CA ASN A 416 -13.48 3.29 -4.43
C ASN A 416 -12.47 2.13 -4.41
N PHE A 417 -11.52 2.15 -3.48
CA PHE A 417 -10.50 1.11 -3.37
C PHE A 417 -11.06 -0.30 -3.08
N LYS A 418 -12.31 -0.42 -2.57
CA LYS A 418 -12.94 -1.72 -2.32
C LYS A 418 -13.32 -2.53 -3.57
N TYR A 419 -13.15 -1.98 -4.77
CA TYR A 419 -13.39 -2.69 -6.04
C TYR A 419 -12.19 -3.53 -6.51
N MET A 420 -11.05 -3.48 -5.81
CA MET A 420 -9.85 -4.25 -6.15
C MET A 420 -10.05 -5.75 -5.89
N TYR A 421 -9.87 -6.58 -6.92
CA TYR A 421 -10.16 -8.03 -6.86
C TYR A 421 -9.04 -8.82 -6.17
N TRP A 422 -7.79 -8.37 -6.29
CA TRP A 422 -6.66 -8.90 -5.53
C TRP A 422 -6.30 -7.94 -4.40
N THR A 423 -6.12 -8.46 -3.18
CA THR A 423 -5.77 -7.64 -2.02
C THR A 423 -4.26 -7.37 -1.94
N MET A 424 -3.84 -6.34 -1.20
CA MET A 424 -2.43 -6.03 -0.96
C MET A 424 -1.65 -7.21 -0.34
N LEU A 425 -2.30 -8.05 0.47
CA LEU A 425 -1.69 -9.27 1.02
C LEU A 425 -1.33 -10.28 -0.08
N GLN A 426 -2.23 -10.44 -1.06
CA GLN A 426 -2.04 -11.33 -2.20
C GLN A 426 -0.98 -10.77 -3.17
N GLN A 427 -0.98 -9.46 -3.42
CA GLN A 427 0.03 -8.77 -4.22
C GLN A 427 1.43 -8.96 -3.63
N LEU A 428 1.63 -8.64 -2.34
CA LEU A 428 2.91 -8.76 -1.64
C LEU A 428 3.42 -10.22 -1.56
N THR A 429 2.54 -11.17 -1.23
CA THR A 429 2.93 -12.59 -1.23
C THR A 429 3.20 -13.14 -2.63
N HIS A 430 2.48 -12.69 -3.67
CA HIS A 430 2.81 -13.09 -5.05
C HIS A 430 4.17 -12.54 -5.49
N HIS A 431 4.44 -11.27 -5.20
CA HIS A 431 5.71 -10.61 -5.55
C HIS A 431 6.93 -11.34 -4.94
N THR A 432 6.78 -11.92 -3.75
CA THR A 432 7.86 -12.64 -3.04
C THR A 432 7.86 -14.15 -3.21
N VAL A 433 6.88 -14.76 -3.91
CA VAL A 433 6.71 -16.23 -3.96
C VAL A 433 7.91 -16.97 -4.58
N ASN A 434 8.68 -16.28 -5.43
CA ASN A 434 9.88 -16.79 -6.08
C ASN A 434 11.18 -16.52 -5.29
N GLY A 435 11.10 -15.89 -4.11
CA GLY A 435 12.26 -15.45 -3.32
C GLY A 435 12.77 -14.04 -3.63
N CYS A 436 12.06 -13.24 -4.41
CA CYS A 436 12.34 -11.80 -4.58
C CYS A 436 12.34 -11.09 -3.22
N ASN A 437 13.31 -10.19 -2.99
CA ASN A 437 13.49 -9.46 -1.73
C ASN A 437 12.90 -8.04 -1.79
N LEU A 438 11.76 -7.82 -1.14
CA LEU A 438 11.27 -6.47 -0.87
C LEU A 438 12.09 -5.80 0.23
N ARG A 439 12.13 -4.47 0.22
CA ARG A 439 12.96 -3.63 1.07
C ARG A 439 12.14 -2.47 1.68
N PRO A 440 12.54 -1.91 2.84
CA PRO A 440 11.84 -0.79 3.44
C PRO A 440 11.80 0.44 2.52
N GLY A 441 10.58 0.87 2.16
CA GLY A 441 10.33 1.96 1.22
C GLY A 441 10.15 1.57 -0.24
N ASP A 442 10.19 0.28 -0.59
CA ASP A 442 9.70 -0.18 -1.91
C ASP A 442 8.19 0.11 -2.03
N LEU A 443 7.74 0.43 -3.25
CA LEU A 443 6.39 0.91 -3.55
C LEU A 443 5.64 -0.08 -4.43
N LEU A 444 4.51 -0.60 -3.95
CA LEU A 444 3.66 -1.53 -4.70
C LEU A 444 2.33 -0.84 -4.99
N ALA A 445 2.02 -0.63 -6.28
CA ALA A 445 0.79 0.04 -6.74
C ALA A 445 -0.34 -0.95 -7.01
N SER A 446 -1.55 -0.43 -7.26
CA SER A 446 -2.78 -1.23 -7.34
C SER A 446 -3.05 -1.84 -8.72
N GLY A 447 -2.63 -1.16 -9.78
CA GLY A 447 -3.31 -1.18 -11.06
C GLY A 447 -4.60 -0.35 -11.02
N THR A 448 -4.83 0.43 -12.08
CA THR A 448 -5.94 1.40 -12.23
C THR A 448 -7.27 0.96 -11.59
N ILE A 449 -7.82 1.79 -10.71
CA ILE A 449 -8.97 1.49 -9.85
C ILE A 449 -10.29 1.85 -10.55
N SER A 450 -10.73 1.02 -11.48
CA SER A 450 -12.09 1.09 -12.03
C SER A 450 -13.09 0.34 -11.17
N GLY A 451 -14.18 1.02 -10.76
CA GLY A 451 -15.39 0.41 -10.24
C GLY A 451 -16.37 -0.03 -11.35
N PRO A 452 -17.54 -0.59 -11.00
CA PRO A 452 -18.46 -1.20 -11.97
C PRO A 452 -19.19 -0.17 -12.86
N GLU A 453 -19.47 1.03 -12.34
CA GLU A 453 -20.21 2.06 -13.07
C GLU A 453 -19.27 2.91 -13.96
N PRO A 454 -19.70 3.41 -15.13
CA PRO A 454 -18.85 4.19 -16.01
C PRO A 454 -18.25 5.45 -15.37
N GLU A 455 -18.95 6.10 -14.43
CA GLU A 455 -18.44 7.24 -13.66
C GLU A 455 -17.34 6.89 -12.65
N SER A 456 -17.09 5.59 -12.45
CA SER A 456 -16.08 5.05 -11.54
C SER A 456 -14.88 4.42 -12.26
N PHE A 457 -14.76 4.60 -13.58
CA PHE A 457 -13.62 4.11 -14.35
C PHE A 457 -12.36 4.96 -14.10
N GLY A 458 -11.22 4.31 -13.89
CA GLY A 458 -10.01 4.94 -13.35
C GLY A 458 -9.08 5.61 -14.37
N SER A 459 -9.41 5.64 -15.66
CA SER A 459 -8.57 6.25 -16.71
C SER A 459 -9.40 6.96 -17.78
N MET A 460 -8.83 7.95 -18.47
CA MET A 460 -9.51 8.63 -19.59
C MET A 460 -9.62 7.72 -20.81
N LEU A 461 -8.73 6.73 -20.97
CA LEU A 461 -8.91 5.62 -21.92
C LEU A 461 -10.27 4.92 -21.73
N GLU A 462 -10.68 4.68 -20.49
CA GLU A 462 -11.97 4.05 -20.18
C GLU A 462 -13.15 5.01 -20.23
N LEU A 463 -13.04 6.18 -19.59
CA LEU A 463 -14.09 7.20 -19.55
C LEU A 463 -14.48 7.69 -20.96
N SER A 464 -13.48 7.95 -21.82
CA SER A 464 -13.71 8.30 -23.24
C SER A 464 -13.97 7.08 -24.13
N TRP A 465 -13.89 5.87 -23.59
CA TRP A 465 -13.98 4.59 -24.31
C TRP A 465 -13.12 4.58 -25.58
N ARG A 466 -11.78 4.65 -25.40
CA ARG A 466 -10.77 4.77 -26.47
C ARG A 466 -11.00 5.99 -27.37
N GLY A 467 -11.44 7.11 -26.79
CA GLY A 467 -11.76 8.36 -27.50
C GLY A 467 -13.05 8.35 -28.32
N THR A 468 -13.85 7.28 -28.30
CA THR A 468 -15.12 7.22 -29.03
C THR A 468 -16.24 8.06 -28.39
N LYS A 469 -16.12 8.35 -27.09
CA LYS A 469 -17.01 9.22 -26.30
C LYS A 469 -16.27 10.50 -25.89
N ALA A 470 -17.04 11.56 -25.65
CA ALA A 470 -16.54 12.76 -24.98
C ALA A 470 -16.65 12.60 -23.45
N ILE A 471 -15.68 13.14 -22.73
CA ILE A 471 -15.74 13.41 -21.29
C ILE A 471 -16.13 14.88 -21.14
N GLU A 472 -17.31 15.16 -20.59
CA GLU A 472 -17.78 16.53 -20.36
C GLU A 472 -17.06 17.17 -19.16
N LEU A 473 -16.56 18.39 -19.33
CA LEU A 473 -15.98 19.20 -18.24
C LEU A 473 -16.90 20.36 -17.79
N GLY A 474 -18.08 20.50 -18.40
CA GLY A 474 -18.96 21.64 -18.24
C GLY A 474 -18.65 22.78 -19.23
N ASN A 475 -19.57 23.76 -19.32
CA ASN A 475 -19.46 24.94 -20.20
C ASN A 475 -19.13 24.62 -21.68
N GLY A 476 -19.55 23.45 -22.17
CA GLY A 476 -19.26 22.98 -23.55
C GLY A 476 -17.81 22.52 -23.79
N GLN A 477 -16.98 22.45 -22.75
CA GLN A 477 -15.62 21.94 -22.85
C GLN A 477 -15.60 20.42 -22.65
N THR A 478 -14.84 19.72 -23.48
CA THR A 478 -14.74 18.25 -23.47
C THR A 478 -13.31 17.76 -23.51
N ARG A 479 -13.10 16.48 -23.16
CA ARG A 479 -11.84 15.74 -23.33
C ARG A 479 -12.08 14.35 -23.91
N ARG A 480 -10.98 13.74 -24.32
CA ARG A 480 -10.84 12.30 -24.63
C ARG A 480 -9.59 11.75 -23.95
N PHE A 481 -8.51 12.50 -24.09
CA PHE A 481 -7.20 12.36 -23.47
C PHE A 481 -6.74 13.76 -23.02
N LEU A 482 -5.67 13.83 -22.24
CA LEU A 482 -5.13 15.07 -21.66
C LEU A 482 -4.55 15.99 -22.74
N LEU A 483 -4.95 17.26 -22.68
CA LEU A 483 -4.34 18.37 -23.42
C LEU A 483 -3.17 18.96 -22.61
N ASP A 484 -2.35 19.78 -23.26
CA ASP A 484 -1.33 20.55 -22.54
C ASP A 484 -2.02 21.65 -21.72
N GLY A 485 -1.56 21.88 -20.50
CA GLY A 485 -2.20 22.77 -19.54
C GLY A 485 -3.35 22.15 -18.72
N ASP A 486 -3.68 20.87 -18.92
CA ASP A 486 -4.62 20.15 -18.04
C ASP A 486 -3.95 19.78 -16.69
N GLU A 487 -4.52 20.25 -15.59
CA GLU A 487 -4.24 19.82 -14.22
C GLU A 487 -5.14 18.64 -13.84
N VAL A 488 -4.56 17.59 -13.22
CA VAL A 488 -5.31 16.42 -12.70
C VAL A 488 -5.01 16.27 -11.22
N VAL A 489 -6.06 16.27 -10.39
CA VAL A 489 -5.94 16.09 -8.94
C VAL A 489 -6.73 14.87 -8.49
N ILE A 490 -6.04 13.94 -7.85
CA ILE A 490 -6.63 12.76 -7.20
C ILE A 490 -6.79 13.05 -5.69
N THR A 491 -7.93 12.67 -5.14
CA THR A 491 -8.27 12.82 -3.72
C THR A 491 -8.86 11.54 -3.15
N ALA A 492 -8.72 11.35 -1.83
CA ALA A 492 -9.36 10.29 -1.06
C ALA A 492 -10.10 10.89 0.13
N LYS A 493 -11.29 10.37 0.46
CA LYS A 493 -11.98 10.67 1.73
C LYS A 493 -12.62 9.43 2.35
N GLU A 494 -12.76 9.45 3.67
CA GLU A 494 -13.43 8.39 4.41
C GLU A 494 -14.92 8.22 4.00
N PRO A 495 -15.53 7.04 4.20
CA PRO A 495 -16.96 6.85 3.99
C PRO A 495 -17.77 7.70 4.96
N SER A 496 -18.61 8.58 4.39
CA SER A 496 -19.51 9.49 5.11
C SER A 496 -20.20 8.79 6.29
N ARG A 497 -20.08 9.37 7.50
CA ARG A 497 -20.62 8.81 8.77
C ARG A 497 -22.08 8.33 8.67
N ALA A 498 -22.91 9.00 7.87
CA ALA A 498 -24.31 8.63 7.62
C ALA A 498 -24.53 7.19 7.08
N LYS A 499 -23.54 6.57 6.41
CA LYS A 499 -23.61 5.15 5.99
C LYS A 499 -23.35 4.19 7.15
N ARG A 500 -22.37 4.49 8.02
CA ARG A 500 -22.01 3.67 9.20
C ARG A 500 -23.25 3.37 10.07
N GLN A 501 -24.14 4.35 10.25
CA GLN A 501 -25.36 4.19 11.05
C GLN A 501 -26.39 3.20 10.47
N LYS A 502 -26.45 3.03 9.14
CA LYS A 502 -27.43 2.13 8.48
C LYS A 502 -26.92 0.70 8.38
N GLU A 503 -25.64 0.54 8.05
CA GLU A 503 -25.01 -0.78 7.86
C GLU A 503 -24.68 -1.46 9.21
N ALA A 504 -24.59 -0.72 10.31
CA ALA A 504 -24.46 -1.25 11.68
C ALA A 504 -25.76 -1.87 12.26
N THR A 505 -26.72 -2.26 11.41
CA THR A 505 -27.94 -2.98 11.85
C THR A 505 -27.62 -4.46 12.06
N PRO A 506 -27.81 -5.05 13.27
CA PRO A 506 -27.50 -6.47 13.49
C PRO A 506 -28.33 -7.39 12.61
N LEU A 507 -27.67 -8.36 11.94
CA LEU A 507 -28.36 -9.44 11.21
C LEU A 507 -29.07 -10.39 12.19
N TRP A 508 -30.31 -10.05 12.55
CA TRP A 508 -31.23 -10.97 13.20
C TRP A 508 -31.66 -12.05 12.22
N ILE A 509 -31.02 -13.21 12.30
CA ILE A 509 -31.33 -14.38 11.48
C ILE A 509 -32.79 -14.80 11.73
N LYS A 510 -33.66 -14.64 10.73
CA LYS A 510 -35.02 -15.17 10.74
C LYS A 510 -34.98 -16.70 10.68
N GLY A 511 -34.92 -17.35 11.84
CA GLY A 511 -34.95 -18.80 11.96
C GLY A 511 -36.28 -19.39 11.45
N LYS A 512 -36.27 -19.95 10.24
CA LYS A 512 -37.34 -20.83 9.77
C LYS A 512 -37.26 -22.15 10.53
N ARG A 513 -38.32 -22.50 11.28
CA ARG A 513 -38.48 -23.86 11.81
C ARG A 513 -38.74 -24.82 10.63
N MET A 514 -38.01 -25.94 10.58
CA MET A 514 -38.47 -27.09 9.80
C MET A 514 -39.55 -27.82 10.60
N CYS A 515 -40.68 -28.10 9.94
CA CYS A 515 -41.71 -28.99 10.48
C CYS A 515 -41.50 -30.40 9.93
N LEU A 516 -41.66 -31.40 10.81
CA LEU A 516 -41.89 -32.80 10.45
C LEU A 516 -43.18 -33.27 11.16
N PRO A 517 -43.87 -34.31 10.67
CA PRO A 517 -45.33 -34.37 10.73
C PRO A 517 -45.93 -34.88 12.05
N ARG A 518 -47.25 -34.67 12.18
CA ARG A 518 -48.11 -35.12 13.29
C ARG A 518 -48.47 -36.60 13.20
N GLU A 519 -48.66 -37.23 14.35
CA GLU A 519 -49.88 -37.90 14.86
C GLU A 519 -49.57 -38.37 16.31
N ARG A 520 -50.50 -38.54 17.27
CA ARG A 520 -51.98 -38.71 17.28
C ARG A 520 -52.51 -38.41 18.72
N ILE A 521 -53.82 -38.12 18.90
CA ILE A 521 -54.67 -38.46 20.09
C ILE A 521 -54.34 -37.75 21.46
N ILE A 522 -55.25 -37.32 22.38
CA ILE A 522 -56.72 -37.07 22.46
C ILE A 522 -57.01 -35.99 23.57
N THR A 523 -58.28 -35.61 23.79
CA THR A 523 -58.87 -34.62 24.76
C THR A 523 -58.23 -34.53 26.18
N VAL A 524 -58.06 -33.38 26.88
CA VAL A 524 -58.98 -32.25 27.25
C VAL A 524 -60.08 -32.69 28.27
N PRO A 525 -60.44 -31.98 29.38
CA PRO A 525 -59.90 -30.76 30.06
C PRO A 525 -59.76 -30.83 31.62
N CYS A 526 -59.46 -29.66 32.25
CA CYS A 526 -60.16 -29.06 33.43
C CYS A 526 -59.51 -28.89 34.86
N LEU A 527 -59.64 -27.65 35.35
CA LEU A 527 -59.94 -27.14 36.72
C LEU A 527 -58.89 -27.00 37.85
N CYS A 528 -58.80 -25.74 38.32
CA CYS A 528 -58.70 -25.23 39.71
C CYS A 528 -57.41 -25.26 40.58
N ASN A 529 -57.19 -24.07 41.17
CA ASN A 529 -56.36 -23.65 42.32
C ASN A 529 -57.04 -24.01 43.68
N PRO A 530 -56.48 -23.72 44.89
CA PRO A 530 -55.11 -23.29 45.29
C PRO A 530 -54.56 -24.08 46.54
N SER A 531 -53.77 -23.42 47.43
CA SER A 531 -53.22 -23.85 48.75
C SER A 531 -51.87 -24.63 48.72
N ASP A 532 -50.90 -24.47 49.64
CA ASP A 532 -50.73 -23.46 50.71
C ASP A 532 -49.27 -23.33 51.26
N ASN A 533 -49.05 -22.39 52.19
CA ASN A 533 -47.99 -22.31 53.25
C ASN A 533 -46.58 -21.69 53.03
N LEU A 534 -46.01 -21.28 54.18
CA LEU A 534 -44.81 -20.47 54.53
C LEU A 534 -44.10 -21.13 55.77
N PRO A 535 -43.18 -20.53 56.59
CA PRO A 535 -42.40 -19.25 56.55
C PRO A 535 -40.88 -19.36 56.90
N SER A 536 -40.23 -18.20 57.16
CA SER A 536 -38.98 -17.97 57.97
C SER A 536 -37.63 -18.19 57.26
N HIS A 537 -36.44 -17.70 57.67
CA HIS A 537 -35.94 -16.68 58.65
C HIS A 537 -34.44 -16.36 58.33
N SER A 538 -33.69 -15.39 58.88
CA SER A 538 -33.91 -14.22 59.77
C SER A 538 -32.90 -13.07 59.43
N ARG A 539 -32.09 -12.54 60.38
CA ARG A 539 -31.02 -11.51 60.26
C ARG A 539 -30.08 -11.50 61.49
N ILE A 540 -28.90 -10.83 61.40
CA ILE A 540 -28.25 -9.87 62.36
C ILE A 540 -26.69 -10.00 62.41
N ASP A 541 -26.00 -8.87 62.12
CA ASP A 541 -24.86 -8.14 62.77
C ASP A 541 -23.80 -8.89 63.65
N ALA A 542 -22.56 -8.42 63.96
CA ALA A 542 -21.59 -7.42 63.42
C ALA A 542 -20.24 -7.53 64.21
N ASP A 543 -19.20 -6.73 63.86
CA ASP A 543 -17.98 -6.40 64.65
C ASP A 543 -16.98 -7.54 65.05
N ALA A 544 -15.72 -7.31 65.48
CA ALA A 544 -14.70 -6.26 65.22
C ALA A 544 -13.28 -6.70 65.73
N ALA A 545 -12.21 -6.01 65.29
CA ALA A 545 -10.80 -6.10 65.76
C ALA A 545 -10.03 -7.46 65.60
N GLY A 546 -8.69 -7.54 65.62
CA GLY A 546 -7.65 -6.50 65.51
C GLY A 546 -6.22 -6.95 65.94
N ILE A 547 -5.19 -6.16 65.55
CA ILE A 547 -3.88 -5.96 66.23
C ILE A 547 -2.74 -7.03 66.06
N THR A 548 -1.54 -6.52 65.68
CA THR A 548 -0.16 -7.12 65.70
C THR A 548 0.20 -8.33 64.81
N GLY A 549 1.47 -8.53 64.39
CA GLY A 549 2.68 -7.69 64.53
C GLY A 549 4.00 -8.50 64.43
N ILE A 550 5.15 -7.83 64.22
CA ILE A 550 6.54 -8.38 64.17
C ILE A 550 6.83 -9.23 62.89
N SER A 551 8.08 -9.44 62.42
CA SER A 551 9.17 -8.55 61.95
C SER A 551 10.49 -9.35 61.86
N LEU A 552 11.32 -9.11 60.83
CA LEU A 552 12.69 -9.68 60.63
C LEU A 552 12.71 -11.22 60.38
N ASP A 553 13.77 -11.83 59.80
CA ASP A 553 15.05 -11.29 59.30
C ASP A 553 15.49 -11.95 57.95
N SER A 554 16.78 -11.84 57.63
CA SER A 554 17.43 -12.02 56.33
C SER A 554 18.46 -13.17 56.30
N LEU A 555 19.24 -13.27 55.19
CA LEU A 555 20.25 -14.30 54.88
C LEU A 555 19.64 -15.66 54.42
N ASN A 556 20.31 -16.50 53.60
CA ASN A 556 21.72 -16.53 53.22
C ASN A 556 21.95 -16.96 51.73
N GLN A 557 23.21 -16.94 51.25
CA GLN A 557 23.64 -17.25 49.87
C GLN A 557 24.11 -18.70 49.65
N SER A 558 24.52 -19.00 48.41
CA SER A 558 25.14 -20.24 47.83
C SER A 558 24.13 -21.12 47.08
N VAL A 559 24.20 -21.40 45.77
CA VAL A 559 25.31 -21.66 44.82
C VAL A 559 26.00 -23.02 45.04
N CYS A 560 25.58 -24.05 44.27
CA CYS A 560 26.50 -24.87 43.44
C CYS A 560 25.81 -25.93 42.55
N THR A 561 26.36 -26.10 41.34
CA THR A 561 26.51 -27.35 40.53
C THR A 561 25.36 -28.36 40.37
N LEU A 562 24.83 -28.41 39.13
CA LEU A 562 24.59 -29.67 38.37
C LEU A 562 25.89 -30.50 38.27
N PRO A 563 25.88 -31.86 38.16
CA PRO A 563 25.22 -32.55 37.05
C PRO A 563 24.68 -33.99 37.31
N SER A 564 23.91 -34.52 36.34
CA SER A 564 24.15 -35.84 35.71
C SER A 564 23.18 -36.13 34.55
N LEU A 565 23.62 -36.95 33.60
CA LEU A 565 22.77 -37.53 32.55
C LEU A 565 22.04 -38.76 33.10
N CYS A 566 20.87 -39.08 32.54
CA CYS A 566 20.54 -40.47 32.22
C CYS A 566 19.63 -40.52 30.97
N MET A 567 19.46 -41.71 30.38
CA MET A 567 18.98 -41.90 29.00
C MET A 567 17.97 -43.06 28.90
N PHE A 568 17.28 -43.13 27.76
CA PHE A 568 16.44 -44.23 27.22
C PHE A 568 14.95 -44.33 27.57
N CYS A 569 14.21 -44.74 26.52
CA CYS A 569 12.88 -45.38 26.42
C CYS A 569 11.69 -44.80 27.22
N SER A 570 10.56 -44.46 26.60
CA SER A 570 9.96 -45.04 25.37
C SER A 570 9.23 -44.02 24.49
#